data_AF-A0A8B9KYY8-F1
#
_entry.id   AF-A0A8B9KYY8-F1
#
_cell.length_a   1.000
_cell.length_b   1.000
_cell.length_c   1.000
_cell.angle_alpha   90.00
_cell.angle_beta   90.00
_cell.angle_gamma   90.00
#
_symmetry.space_group_name_H-M   'P 1'
#
loop_
_entity.id
_entity.type
_entity.pdbx_description
1 polymer ?
#
loop_
_entity_poly.entity_id
_entity_poly.type
_entity_poly.pdbx_seq_one_letter_code
_entity_poly.pdbx_strand_id
1 'polypeptide(L)'
;CGVQGKRLPWTEIERCYEIGSVVGDGNFAVVRECRVRGSTQTFAMKMVDKAKLQGRGHMIQNEIALLRSLAHPRLVQLLRSHHTDTYVYLLMELFHSVGKNWADVRYIIYVQALEIF
;
A
#
# COMPACT_ATOMS: atom_id res chain seq x y z
N CYS A 1 -8.13 -12.02 -4.92
CA CYS A 1 -6.80 -12.51 -4.49
C CYS A 1 -6.84 -13.01 -3.04
N GLY A 2 -6.66 -14.31 -2.80
CA GLY A 2 -6.75 -14.90 -1.45
C GLY A 2 -5.42 -15.31 -0.81
N VAL A 3 -4.28 -15.06 -1.47
CA VAL A 3 -2.98 -15.61 -1.02
C VAL A 3 -2.06 -14.50 -0.53
N GLN A 4 -1.88 -14.41 0.79
CA GLN A 4 -0.96 -13.45 1.41
C GLN A 4 0.50 -13.93 1.29
N GLY A 5 1.44 -13.02 1.07
CA GLY A 5 2.88 -13.31 1.14
C GLY A 5 3.44 -14.19 0.01
N LYS A 6 2.62 -14.64 -0.94
CA LYS A 6 3.13 -15.29 -2.16
C LYS A 6 3.68 -14.27 -3.15
N ARG A 7 4.69 -14.71 -3.90
CA ARG A 7 5.20 -14.02 -5.08
C ARG A 7 4.21 -14.24 -6.23
N LEU A 8 3.67 -13.17 -6.76
CA LEU A 8 2.66 -13.15 -7.83
C LEU A 8 3.24 -12.44 -9.06
N PRO A 9 2.83 -12.81 -10.29
CA PRO A 9 3.10 -11.99 -11.46
C PRO A 9 2.26 -10.71 -11.43
N TRP A 10 2.71 -9.66 -12.13
CA TRP A 10 1.96 -8.40 -12.26
C TRP A 10 0.54 -8.59 -12.80
N THR A 11 0.35 -9.53 -13.73
CA THR A 11 -0.96 -9.86 -14.31
C THR A 11 -1.99 -10.29 -13.27
N GLU A 12 -1.56 -10.94 -12.18
CA GLU A 12 -2.45 -11.34 -11.10
C GLU A 12 -2.85 -10.14 -10.22
N ILE A 13 -1.98 -9.14 -10.09
CA ILE A 13 -2.30 -7.87 -9.43
C ILE A 13 -3.38 -7.12 -10.23
N GLU A 14 -3.21 -6.98 -11.55
CA GLU A 14 -4.18 -6.30 -12.43
C GLU A 14 -5.54 -6.99 -12.50
N ARG A 15 -5.55 -8.33 -12.38
CA ARG A 15 -6.78 -9.12 -12.28
C ARG A 15 -7.54 -8.89 -10.99
N CYS A 16 -6.86 -8.48 -9.91
CA CYS A 16 -7.47 -8.30 -8.60
C CYS A 16 -7.80 -6.84 -8.28
N TYR A 17 -7.08 -5.90 -8.89
CA TYR A 17 -7.15 -4.49 -8.55
C TYR A 17 -7.28 -3.61 -9.79
N GLU A 18 -8.14 -2.61 -9.70
CA GLU A 18 -8.16 -1.44 -10.58
C GLU A 18 -7.26 -0.38 -9.96
N ILE A 19 -6.08 -0.14 -10.54
CA ILE A 19 -5.14 0.87 -10.04
C ILE A 19 -5.43 2.21 -10.72
N GLY A 20 -5.64 3.25 -9.91
CA GLY A 20 -6.04 4.58 -10.33
C GLY A 20 -4.92 5.62 -10.24
N SER A 21 -5.32 6.82 -9.81
CA SER A 21 -4.47 8.01 -9.78
C SER A 21 -3.38 7.95 -8.70
N VAL A 22 -2.30 8.69 -8.90
CA VAL A 22 -1.24 8.86 -7.89
C VAL A 22 -1.76 9.77 -6.78
N VAL A 23 -1.66 9.30 -5.55
CA VAL A 23 -2.04 10.06 -4.34
C VAL A 23 -0.82 10.45 -3.50
N GLY A 24 0.32 9.79 -3.70
CA GLY A 24 1.62 10.16 -3.12
C GLY A 24 2.77 9.60 -3.95
N ASP A 25 3.87 10.34 -4.02
CA ASP A 25 5.07 9.97 -4.76
C ASP A 25 6.29 10.22 -3.86
N GLY A 26 6.83 9.14 -3.31
CA GLY A 26 7.99 9.17 -2.42
C GLY A 26 9.22 8.56 -3.08
N ASN A 27 10.36 8.68 -2.42
CA ASN A 27 11.65 8.24 -2.99
C ASN A 27 11.62 6.76 -3.41
N PHE A 28 11.08 5.89 -2.55
CA PHE A 28 11.11 4.43 -2.74
C PHE A 28 9.78 3.83 -3.21
N ALA A 29 8.69 4.59 -3.11
CA ALA A 29 7.36 4.08 -3.31
C ALA A 29 6.42 5.12 -3.92
N VAL A 30 5.51 4.65 -4.77
CA VAL A 30 4.37 5.45 -5.25
C VAL A 30 3.13 4.90 -4.58
N VAL A 31 2.28 5.78 -4.05
CA VAL A 31 0.97 5.41 -3.57
C VAL A 31 -0.08 5.83 -4.57
N ARG A 32 -0.93 4.88 -4.94
CA ARG A 32 -2.06 5.11 -5.83
C ARG A 32 -3.38 4.80 -5.16
N GLU A 33 -4.42 5.51 -5.57
CA GLU A 33 -5.78 5.07 -5.33
C GLU A 33 -6.00 3.74 -6.06
N CYS A 34 -6.74 2.81 -5.45
CA CYS A 34 -7.13 1.58 -6.13
C CYS A 34 -8.49 1.06 -5.65
N ARG A 35 -9.07 0.16 -6.43
CA ARG A 35 -10.29 -0.57 -6.08
C ARG A 35 -10.05 -2.06 -6.23
N VAL A 36 -10.49 -2.85 -5.25
CA VAL A 36 -10.56 -4.31 -5.43
C VAL A 36 -11.64 -4.59 -6.47
N ARG A 37 -11.35 -5.36 -7.52
CA ARG A 37 -12.36 -5.70 -8.51
C ARG A 37 -13.52 -6.45 -7.86
N GLY A 38 -14.75 -5.99 -8.10
CA GLY A 38 -15.96 -6.49 -7.44
C GLY A 38 -16.30 -5.81 -6.09
N SER A 39 -15.43 -4.95 -5.57
CA SER A 39 -15.72 -4.10 -4.39
C SER A 39 -16.20 -2.72 -4.84
N THR A 40 -17.09 -2.10 -4.06
CA THR A 40 -17.46 -0.68 -4.19
C THR A 40 -16.56 0.24 -3.37
N GLN A 41 -15.76 -0.31 -2.45
CA GLN A 41 -14.87 0.44 -1.57
C GLN A 41 -13.55 0.78 -2.26
N THR A 42 -13.10 2.03 -2.07
CA THR A 42 -11.81 2.55 -2.50
C THR A 42 -10.73 2.31 -1.44
N PHE A 43 -9.51 2.03 -1.88
CA PHE A 43 -8.34 1.74 -1.07
C PHE A 43 -7.11 2.53 -1.55
N ALA A 44 -6.03 2.49 -0.78
CA ALA A 44 -4.72 2.94 -1.21
C ALA A 44 -3.79 1.75 -1.48
N MET A 45 -2.98 1.85 -2.54
CA MET A 45 -1.97 0.87 -2.92
C MET A 45 -0.59 1.51 -2.89
N LYS A 46 0.22 1.19 -1.88
CA LYS A 46 1.64 1.58 -1.85
C LYS A 46 2.45 0.56 -2.65
N MET A 47 3.09 1.04 -3.72
CA MET A 47 3.92 0.25 -4.63
C MET A 47 5.38 0.58 -4.36
N VAL A 48 6.09 -0.30 -3.66
CA VAL A 48 7.50 -0.12 -3.29
C VAL A 48 8.38 -0.80 -4.33
N ASP A 49 9.26 -0.04 -4.97
CA ASP A 49 10.17 -0.56 -5.99
C ASP A 49 11.37 -1.25 -5.32
N LYS A 50 11.51 -2.56 -5.55
CA LYS A 50 12.61 -3.35 -4.98
C LYS A 50 13.98 -2.91 -5.50
N ALA A 51 14.06 -2.37 -6.72
CA ALA A 51 15.30 -1.83 -7.26
C ALA A 51 15.76 -0.57 -6.51
N LYS A 52 14.85 0.15 -5.85
CA LYS A 52 15.20 1.28 -4.99
C LYS A 52 15.59 0.86 -3.56
N LEU A 53 15.41 -0.43 -3.22
CA LEU A 53 15.73 -1.03 -1.93
C LEU A 53 17.05 -1.82 -1.93
N GLN A 54 17.92 -1.66 -2.92
CA GLN A 54 19.17 -2.43 -3.00
C GLN A 54 19.98 -2.31 -1.70
N GLY A 55 20.28 -3.45 -1.07
CA GLY A 55 20.96 -3.52 0.24
C GLY A 55 20.08 -3.19 1.47
N ARG A 56 18.80 -2.84 1.28
CA ARG A 56 17.87 -2.40 2.34
C ARG A 56 16.56 -3.19 2.38
N GLY A 57 16.58 -4.43 1.91
CA GLY A 57 15.39 -5.30 1.86
C GLY A 57 14.76 -5.61 3.23
N HIS A 58 15.50 -5.47 4.33
CA HIS A 58 14.95 -5.62 5.68
C HIS A 58 13.99 -4.48 6.05
N MET A 59 14.16 -3.28 5.49
CA MET A 59 13.33 -2.12 5.83
C MET A 59 11.87 -2.36 5.42
N ILE A 60 11.61 -2.93 4.24
CA ILE A 60 10.24 -3.26 3.82
C ILE A 60 9.64 -4.42 4.64
N GLN A 61 10.45 -5.34 5.17
CA GLN A 61 9.96 -6.41 6.05
C GLN A 61 9.58 -5.85 7.42
N ASN A 62 10.39 -4.95 7.98
CA ASN A 62 10.10 -4.24 9.23
C ASN A 62 8.83 -3.40 9.09
N GLU A 63 8.70 -2.65 7.99
CA GLU A 63 7.51 -1.85 7.72
C GLU A 63 6.24 -2.73 7.68
N ILE A 64 6.28 -3.85 6.96
CA ILE A 64 5.15 -4.81 6.93
C ILE A 64 4.86 -5.36 8.33
N ALA A 65 5.88 -5.69 9.13
CA ALA A 65 5.70 -6.22 10.47
C ALA A 65 5.05 -5.18 11.42
N LEU A 66 5.50 -3.93 11.36
CA LEU A 66 4.94 -2.81 12.12
C LEU A 66 3.50 -2.52 11.70
N LEU A 67 3.23 -2.42 10.40
CA LEU A 67 1.88 -2.16 9.89
C LEU A 67 0.89 -3.29 10.21
N ARG A 68 1.36 -4.53 10.38
CA ARG A 68 0.54 -5.65 10.82
C ARG A 68 0.24 -5.63 12.33
N SER A 69 1.14 -5.09 13.14
CA SER A 69 0.95 -4.99 14.60
C SER A 69 0.10 -3.80 15.01
N LEU A 70 -0.05 -2.80 14.12
CA LEU A 70 -0.85 -1.61 14.35
C LEU A 70 -2.31 -1.81 13.92
N ALA A 71 -3.21 -1.91 14.90
CA ALA A 71 -4.65 -1.81 14.71
C ALA A 71 -5.20 -0.70 15.60
N HIS A 72 -5.42 0.49 15.04
CA HIS A 72 -5.97 1.63 15.78
C HIS A 72 -6.98 2.39 14.90
N PRO A 73 -8.14 2.83 15.45
CA PRO A 73 -9.18 3.59 14.72
C PRO A 73 -8.75 4.91 14.04
N ARG A 74 -7.48 5.30 14.14
CA ARG A 74 -6.92 6.56 13.63
C ARG A 74 -5.70 6.36 12.74
N LEU A 75 -5.29 5.11 12.52
CA LEU A 75 -4.14 4.75 11.71
C LEU A 75 -4.62 3.94 10.52
N VAL A 76 -4.01 4.19 9.37
CA VAL A 76 -4.25 3.41 8.15
C VAL A 76 -3.82 1.97 8.40
N GLN A 77 -4.75 1.02 8.21
CA GLN A 77 -4.48 -0.40 8.42
C GLN A 77 -3.96 -1.05 7.14
N LEU A 78 -2.93 -1.89 7.27
CA LEU A 78 -2.51 -2.80 6.19
C LEU A 78 -3.50 -3.97 6.11
N LEU A 79 -4.19 -4.08 4.98
CA LEU A 79 -5.17 -5.15 4.75
C LEU A 79 -4.51 -6.38 4.15
N ARG A 80 -3.65 -6.19 3.15
CA ARG A 80 -2.96 -7.26 2.41
C ARG A 80 -1.62 -6.78 1.88
N SER A 81 -0.67 -7.69 1.74
CA SER A 81 0.58 -7.45 1.02
C SER A 81 0.80 -8.51 -0.07
N HIS A 82 1.26 -8.06 -1.24
CA HIS A 82 1.65 -8.90 -2.37
C HIS A 82 3.07 -8.59 -2.80
N HIS A 83 3.77 -9.60 -3.30
CA HIS A 83 5.14 -9.44 -3.79
C HIS A 83 5.17 -9.82 -5.27
N THR A 84 5.76 -9.00 -6.12
CA THR A 84 6.17 -9.40 -7.48
C THR A 84 7.69 -9.45 -7.53
N ASP A 85 8.26 -9.68 -8.72
CA ASP A 85 9.72 -9.67 -8.89
C ASP A 85 10.31 -8.27 -8.69
N THR A 86 9.54 -7.25 -9.06
CA THR A 86 9.99 -5.85 -9.13
C THR A 86 9.42 -4.98 -8.02
N TYR A 87 8.24 -5.31 -7.48
CA TYR A 87 7.56 -4.47 -6.51
C TYR A 87 7.05 -5.24 -5.29
N VAL A 88 6.82 -4.50 -4.21
CA VAL A 88 5.97 -4.91 -3.09
C VAL A 88 4.73 -4.03 -3.09
N TYR A 89 3.56 -4.64 -3.03
CA TYR A 89 2.26 -3.98 -3.07
C TYR A 89 1.60 -4.09 -1.72
N LEU A 90 1.33 -2.96 -1.08
CA LEU A 90 0.64 -2.89 0.21
C LEU A 90 -0.74 -2.30 -0.01
N LEU A 91 -1.77 -3.14 0.13
CA LEU A 91 -3.16 -2.72 0.09
C LEU A 91 -3.55 -2.19 1.46
N MET A 92 -3.92 -0.92 1.52
CA MET A 92 -4.17 -0.19 2.74
C MET A 92 -5.60 0.36 2.75
N GLU A 93 -6.19 0.42 3.94
CA GLU A 93 -7.50 1.03 4.13
C GLU A 93 -7.45 2.54 3.83
N LEU A 94 -8.47 3.02 3.13
CA LEU A 94 -8.70 4.44 2.96
C LEU A 94 -9.85 4.86 3.89
N PHE A 95 -9.53 5.47 5.04
CA PHE A 95 -10.56 5.90 5.99
C PHE A 95 -11.38 7.07 5.43
N HIS A 96 -12.61 6.79 5.05
CA HIS A 96 -13.62 7.79 4.76
C HIS A 96 -14.51 7.99 6.00
N SER A 97 -13.94 8.46 7.11
CA SER A 97 -14.79 8.93 8.20
C SER A 97 -15.41 10.25 7.76
N VAL A 98 -16.74 10.33 7.70
CA VAL A 98 -17.51 11.54 7.39
C VAL A 98 -16.89 12.74 8.12
N GLY A 99 -16.33 13.69 7.36
CA GLY A 99 -15.69 14.89 7.91
C GLY A 99 -14.15 14.95 7.83
N LYS A 100 -13.44 13.90 7.39
CA LYS A 100 -11.99 14.01 7.09
C LYS A 100 -11.77 14.37 5.62
N ASN A 101 -10.94 15.39 5.37
CA ASN A 101 -10.58 15.78 4.02
C ASN A 101 -9.61 14.73 3.43
N TRP A 102 -9.71 14.50 2.12
CA TRP A 102 -8.70 13.75 1.36
C TRP A 102 -7.27 14.25 1.59
N ALA A 103 -7.08 15.53 1.92
CA ALA A 103 -5.80 16.10 2.32
C ALA A 103 -5.23 15.47 3.61
N ASP A 104 -6.05 15.15 4.60
CA ASP A 104 -5.60 14.57 5.88
C ASP A 104 -5.22 13.09 5.72
N VAL A 105 -6.00 12.37 4.91
CA VAL A 105 -5.72 10.96 4.58
C VAL A 105 -4.50 10.87 3.66
N ARG A 106 -4.33 11.83 2.74
CA ARG A 106 -3.09 11.99 1.96
C ARG A 106 -1.91 12.20 2.89
N TYR A 107 -1.99 13.06 3.91
CA TYR A 107 -0.85 13.31 4.80
C TYR A 107 -0.35 12.03 5.49
N ILE A 108 -1.25 11.19 6.02
CA ILE A 108 -0.85 9.92 6.67
C ILE A 108 -0.23 8.95 5.66
N ILE A 109 -0.84 8.84 4.48
CA ILE A 109 -0.32 8.00 3.39
C ILE A 109 1.02 8.54 2.84
N TYR A 110 1.19 9.85 2.81
CA TYR A 110 2.37 10.55 2.30
C TYR A 110 3.53 10.45 3.28
N VAL A 111 3.27 10.55 4.58
CA VAL A 111 4.26 10.31 5.65
C VAL A 111 4.73 8.84 5.61
N GLN A 112 3.82 7.89 5.39
CA GLN A 112 4.19 6.48 5.16
C GLN A 112 4.91 6.28 3.82
N ALA A 113 4.70 7.11 2.80
CA ALA A 113 5.38 7.02 1.51
C ALA A 113 6.81 7.60 1.51
N LEU A 114 7.09 8.55 2.40
CA LEU A 114 8.36 9.27 2.47
C LEU A 114 9.44 8.54 3.26
N GLU A 115 9.07 7.82 4.32
CA GLU A 115 10.02 7.09 5.15
C GLU A 115 9.68 5.61 5.15
N ILE A 116 10.61 4.78 4.65
CA ILE A 116 10.59 3.37 4.97
C ILE A 116 11.12 3.29 6.40
N PHE A 117 10.22 3.29 7.39
CA PHE A 117 10.59 3.13 8.80
C PHE A 117 11.33 1.81 9.05
#